data_AF-A0A2R3QWZ5-F1
#
_entry.id   AF-A0A2R3QWZ5-F1
#
_cell.length_a   1.000
_cell.length_b   1.000
_cell.length_c   1.000
_cell.angle_alpha   90.00
_cell.angle_beta   90.00
_cell.angle_gamma   90.00
#
_symmetry.space_group_name_H-M   'P 1'
#
loop_
_entity.id
_entity.type
_entity.pdbx_description
1 polymer ?
#
loop_
_entity_poly.entity_id
_entity_poly.type
_entity_poly.pdbx_seq_one_letter_code
_entity_poly.pdbx_strand_id
1 'polypeptide(L)' 'METPVHDLPALFKQLGLPNDAASINAFISTHSPLPAGRSLADVAFWSPAQAALLREEILEDADWAEVIDQLNLRLHS' A
#
# COMPACT_ATOMS: atom_id res chain seq x y z
N MET A 1 23.30 -13.01 1.10
CA MET A 1 21.84 -13.21 1.10
C MET A 1 21.26 -11.92 0.54
N GLU A 2 20.71 -11.97 -0.67
CA GLU A 2 20.01 -10.82 -1.24
C GLU A 2 18.66 -10.71 -0.51
N THR A 3 18.47 -9.66 0.29
CA THR A 3 17.16 -9.32 0.82
C THR A 3 16.23 -9.04 -0.37
N PRO A 4 15.04 -9.66 -0.45
CA PRO A 4 14.06 -9.26 -1.45
C PRO A 4 13.83 -7.75 -1.27
N VAL A 5 14.13 -6.97 -2.30
CA VAL A 5 13.84 -5.54 -2.29
C VAL A 5 12.34 -5.43 -2.46
N HIS A 6 11.63 -5.21 -1.35
CA HIS A 6 10.21 -4.94 -1.40
C HIS A 6 9.99 -3.53 -1.95
N ASP A 7 9.21 -3.43 -3.02
CA ASP A 7 8.89 -2.18 -3.70
C ASP A 7 7.39 -2.07 -3.98
N LEU A 8 6.91 -0.85 -4.26
CA LEU A 8 5.48 -0.57 -4.53
C LEU A 8 4.88 -1.48 -5.62
N PRO A 9 5.53 -1.72 -6.77
CA PRO A 9 5.09 -2.72 -7.74
C PRO A 9 4.84 -4.10 -7.13
N ALA A 10 5.75 -4.60 -6.30
CA ALA A 10 5.59 -5.92 -5.72
C ALA A 10 4.42 -5.95 -4.70
N LEU A 11 4.21 -4.88 -3.93
CA LEU A 11 3.04 -4.74 -3.05
C LEU A 11 1.73 -4.70 -3.85
N PHE A 12 1.66 -3.92 -4.93
CA PHE A 12 0.46 -3.84 -5.78
C PHE A 12 0.14 -5.19 -6.42
N LYS A 13 1.17 -5.93 -6.85
CA LYS A 13 1.01 -7.29 -7.36
C LYS A 13 0.43 -8.23 -6.30
N GLN A 14 0.89 -8.14 -5.05
CA GLN A 14 0.37 -8.93 -3.92
C GLN A 14 -1.09 -8.58 -3.60
N LEU A 15 -1.46 -7.31 -3.74
CA LEU A 15 -2.84 -6.83 -3.58
C LEU A 15 -3.75 -7.17 -4.79
N GLY A 16 -3.20 -7.74 -5.87
CA GLY A 16 -3.95 -8.03 -7.09
C GLY A 16 -4.28 -6.79 -7.93
N LEU A 17 -3.49 -5.73 -7.79
CA LEU A 17 -3.63 -4.46 -8.50
C LEU A 17 -2.62 -4.38 -9.66
N PRO A 18 -2.88 -3.52 -10.67
CA PRO A 18 -1.89 -3.22 -11.70
C PRO A 18 -0.61 -2.65 -11.07
N ASN A 19 0.52 -3.29 -11.33
CA ASN A 19 1.80 -3.01 -10.68
C ASN A 19 2.79 -2.22 -11.55
N ASP A 20 2.35 -1.67 -12.68
CA ASP A 20 3.18 -0.80 -13.49
C ASP A 20 3.23 0.63 -12.89
N ALA A 21 4.32 1.35 -13.17
CA ALA A 21 4.54 2.68 -12.60
C ALA A 21 3.44 3.68 -12.97
N ALA A 22 2.83 3.58 -14.16
CA ALA A 22 1.77 4.50 -14.57
C ALA A 22 0.50 4.26 -13.74
N SER A 23 0.10 3.01 -13.57
CA SER A 23 -1.06 2.63 -12.77
C SER A 23 -0.90 2.93 -11.29
N ILE A 24 0.30 2.73 -10.71
CA ILE A 24 0.57 3.08 -9.30
C ILE A 24 0.43 4.60 -9.09
N ASN A 25 1.03 5.40 -9.99
CA ASN A 25 0.92 6.86 -9.90
C ASN A 25 -0.53 7.33 -10.09
N ALA A 26 -1.26 6.72 -11.03
CA ALA A 26 -2.68 7.02 -11.24
C ALA A 26 -3.53 6.66 -10.01
N PHE A 27 -3.27 5.52 -9.37
CA PHE A 27 -3.92 5.10 -8.14
C PHE A 27 -3.69 6.12 -7.02
N ILE A 28 -2.43 6.49 -6.78
CA ILE A 28 -2.07 7.48 -5.75
C ILE A 28 -2.75 8.81 -6.04
N SER A 29 -2.69 9.31 -7.27
CA SER A 29 -3.32 10.57 -7.66
C SER A 29 -4.86 10.55 -7.58
N THR A 30 -5.48 9.38 -7.70
CA THR A 30 -6.95 9.23 -7.62
C THR A 30 -7.44 9.15 -6.18
N HIS A 31 -6.63 8.57 -5.29
CA HIS A 31 -7.01 8.33 -3.89
C HIS A 31 -6.38 9.31 -2.90
N SER A 32 -5.38 10.11 -3.32
CA SER A 32 -4.86 11.26 -2.57
C SER A 32 -5.77 12.50 -2.74
N PRO A 33 -5.89 13.36 -1.71
CA PRO A 33 -5.32 13.19 -0.37
C PRO A 33 -6.23 12.36 0.52
N LEU A 34 -5.63 11.43 1.27
CA LEU A 34 -6.32 10.73 2.34
C LEU A 34 -6.58 11.68 3.52
N PRO A 35 -7.80 11.65 4.11
CA PRO A 35 -8.09 12.43 5.30
C PRO A 35 -7.14 12.08 6.44
N ALA A 36 -6.56 13.10 7.08
CA ALA A 36 -5.69 12.92 8.23
C ALA A 36 -6.38 12.09 9.32
N GLY A 37 -5.69 11.04 9.80
CA GLY A 37 -6.21 10.13 10.82
C GLY A 37 -6.93 8.89 10.29
N ARG A 38 -7.03 8.68 8.96
CA ARG A 38 -7.40 7.37 8.42
C ARG A 38 -6.17 6.49 8.22
N SER A 39 -6.21 5.29 8.80
CA SER A 39 -5.25 4.23 8.49
C SER A 39 -5.41 3.77 7.04
N LEU A 40 -4.29 3.50 6.36
CA LEU A 40 -4.29 2.98 5.00
C LEU A 40 -5.12 1.70 4.87
N ALA A 41 -5.23 0.86 5.89
CA ALA A 41 -6.00 -0.38 5.79
C ALA A 41 -7.50 -0.23 6.13
N ASP A 42 -7.94 0.93 6.63
CA ASP A 42 -9.34 1.19 7.04
C ASP A 42 -10.17 1.96 6.00
N VAL A 43 -9.54 2.34 4.90
CA VAL A 43 -10.13 3.07 3.78
C VAL A 43 -10.94 2.17 2.83
N ALA A 44 -12.01 2.74 2.28
CA ALA A 44 -12.98 2.02 1.45
C ALA A 44 -12.50 1.69 0.02
N PHE A 45 -11.26 2.03 -0.36
CA PHE A 45 -10.74 1.68 -1.68
C PHE A 45 -10.25 0.23 -1.77
N TRP A 46 -10.01 -0.39 -0.63
CA TRP A 46 -9.64 -1.80 -0.54
C TRP A 46 -10.87 -2.69 -0.46
N SER A 47 -10.77 -3.86 -1.10
CA SER A 47 -11.63 -4.99 -0.76
C SER A 47 -11.34 -5.49 0.66
N PRO A 48 -12.27 -6.22 1.30
CA PRO A 48 -12.05 -6.79 2.64
C PRO A 48 -10.77 -7.63 2.75
N ALA A 49 -10.40 -8.36 1.68
CA ALA A 49 -9.19 -9.17 1.65
C ALA A 49 -7.91 -8.32 1.55
N GLN A 50 -7.89 -7.29 0.71
CA GLN A 50 -6.76 -6.35 0.60
C GLN A 50 -6.56 -5.57 1.90
N ALA A 51 -7.66 -5.13 2.51
CA ALA A 51 -7.63 -4.44 3.79
C ALA A 51 -7.13 -5.34 4.92
N ALA A 52 -7.50 -6.62 4.94
CA ALA A 52 -6.98 -7.59 5.90
C ALA A 52 -5.47 -7.77 5.73
N LEU A 53 -5.01 -8.03 4.50
CA LEU A 53 -3.59 -8.14 4.18
C LEU A 53 -2.81 -6.91 4.64
N LEU A 54 -3.27 -5.71 4.28
CA LEU A 54 -2.60 -4.48 4.70
C LEU A 54 -2.60 -4.31 6.21
N ARG A 55 -3.67 -4.68 6.93
CA ARG A 55 -3.66 -4.64 8.39
C ARG A 55 -2.60 -5.59 8.94
N GLU A 56 -2.52 -6.82 8.43
CA GLU A 56 -1.54 -7.83 8.85
C GLU A 56 -0.12 -7.35 8.59
N GLU A 57 0.14 -6.78 7.42
CA GLU A 57 1.45 -6.30 6.99
C GLU A 57 1.85 -4.93 7.58
N ILE A 58 0.91 -4.18 8.16
CA ILE A 58 1.19 -2.93 8.91
C ILE A 58 1.57 -3.25 10.36
N LEU A 59 1.22 -4.43 10.88
CA LEU A 59 1.64 -4.83 12.22
C LEU A 59 3.17 -4.95 12.29
N GLU A 60 3.72 -4.67 13.47
CA GLU A 60 5.16 -4.69 13.68
C GLU A 60 5.76 -6.07 13.32
N ASP A 61 6.93 -6.06 12.65
CA ASP A 61 7.71 -7.22 12.15
C ASP A 61 7.31 -7.81 10.79
N ALA A 62 6.42 -7.17 10.04
CA ALA A 62 6.05 -7.62 8.68
C ALA A 62 7.05 -7.17 7.59
N ASP A 63 7.33 -8.05 6.62
CA ASP A 63 8.25 -7.80 5.49
C ASP A 63 7.83 -6.60 4.62
N TRP A 64 6.53 -6.24 4.61
CA TRP A 64 5.98 -5.17 3.77
C TRP A 64 5.78 -3.83 4.49
N ALA A 65 6.05 -3.74 5.79
CA ALA A 65 5.74 -2.57 6.61
C ALA A 65 6.35 -1.26 6.03
N GLU A 66 7.60 -1.30 5.57
CA GLU A 66 8.30 -0.14 4.99
C GLU A 66 7.63 0.35 3.69
N VAL A 67 7.27 -0.58 2.80
CA VAL A 67 6.63 -0.24 1.51
C VAL A 67 5.21 0.28 1.73
N ILE A 68 4.51 -0.27 2.70
CA ILE A 68 3.17 0.17 3.06
C ILE A 68 3.20 1.57 3.68
N ASP A 69 4.18 1.86 4.55
CA ASP A 69 4.39 3.22 5.08
C ASP A 69 4.69 4.22 3.94
N GLN A 70 5.54 3.83 2.98
CA GLN A 70 5.81 4.65 1.79
C GLN A 70 4.53 4.95 1.00
N LEU A 71 3.67 3.95 0.76
CA LEU A 71 2.38 4.15 0.09
C LEU A 71 1.48 5.10 0.90
N ASN A 72 1.43 4.89 2.21
CA ASN A 72 0.64 5.70 3.13
C ASN A 72 1.05 7.19 3.09
N LEU A 73 2.36 7.48 3.12
CA LEU A 73 2.88 8.85 3.01
C LEU A 73 2.51 9.51 1.68
N ARG A 74 2.62 8.78 0.56
CA ARG A 74 2.26 9.30 -0.77
C ARG A 74 0.76 9.57 -0.94
N LEU A 75 -0.09 8.86 -0.19
CA LEU A 75 -1.53 9.09 -0.22
C LEU A 75 -1.96 10.24 0.71
N HIS A 76 -1.16 10.58 1.71
CA HIS A 76 -1.40 11.70 2.62
C HIS A 76 -0.75 13.02 2.18
N SER A 77 0.03 13.02 1.09
CA SER A 77 0.68 14.22 0.51
C SER A 77 -0.25 15.05 -0.36
#